data_AF-A0A4W5KK30-F1
#
_entry.id   AF-A0A4W5KK30-F1
#
_cell.length_a   1.000
_cell.length_b   1.000
_cell.length_c   1.000
_cell.angle_alpha   90.00
_cell.angle_beta   90.00
_cell.angle_gamma   90.00
#
_symmetry.space_group_name_H-M   'P 1'
#
loop_
_entity.id
_entity.type
_entity.pdbx_description
1 polymer ?
#
loop_
_entity_poly.entity_id
_entity_poly.type
_entity_poly.pdbx_seq_one_letter_code
_entity_poly.pdbx_strand_id
1 'polypeptide(L)' 'MLIISRAAVEENAYNRMKKVVKWYISGFYKKPQGLKKPYNPIIGETYRCMWLHSKTNSKTFYISEQVTEPGGETAH' A
#
# COMPACT_ATOMS: atom_id res chain seq x y z
N MET A 1 5.44 -4.02 4.37
CA MET A 1 6.74 -3.50 3.88
C MET A 1 7.88 -4.51 3.85
N LEU A 2 8.00 -5.45 4.81
CA LEU A 2 9.10 -6.43 4.82
C LEU A 2 9.19 -7.32 3.55
N ILE A 3 8.05 -7.72 2.97
CA ILE A 3 8.06 -8.62 1.79
C ILE A 3 8.54 -7.87 0.54
N ILE A 4 8.10 -6.63 0.35
CA ILE A 4 8.48 -5.83 -0.82
C ILE A 4 9.94 -5.36 -0.75
N SER A 5 10.47 -5.04 0.44
CA SER A 5 11.90 -4.72 0.58
C SER A 5 12.81 -5.90 0.23
N ARG A 6 12.40 -7.13 0.57
CA ARG A 6 13.10 -8.35 0.15
C ARG A 6 12.95 -8.65 -1.34
N ALA A 7 11.86 -8.22 -1.97
CA ALA A 7 11.69 -8.36 -3.41
C ALA A 7 12.65 -7.43 -4.17
N ALA A 8 12.91 -6.23 -3.65
CA ALA A 8 13.76 -5.23 -4.29
C ALA A 8 15.22 -5.67 -4.47
N VAL A 9 15.73 -6.51 -3.56
CA VAL A 9 17.11 -7.03 -3.59
C VAL A 9 17.22 -8.45 -4.15
N GLU A 10 16.13 -9.03 -4.66
CA GLU A 10 16.14 -10.36 -5.26
C GLU A 10 16.69 -10.30 -6.69
N GLU A 11 17.78 -11.03 -6.95
CA GLU A 11 18.43 -11.05 -8.26
C GLU A 11 17.59 -11.80 -9.31
N ASN A 12 17.08 -12.98 -8.96
CA ASN A 12 16.32 -13.80 -9.90
C ASN A 12 14.93 -13.20 -10.18
N ALA A 13 14.67 -12.89 -11.45
CA ALA A 13 13.44 -12.22 -11.88
C ALA A 13 12.15 -13.00 -11.51
N TYR A 14 12.16 -14.33 -11.64
CA TYR A 14 11.01 -15.17 -11.30
C TYR A 14 10.75 -15.16 -9.78
N ASN A 15 11.80 -15.27 -8.96
CA ASN A 15 11.68 -15.17 -7.52
C ASN A 15 11.23 -13.79 -7.06
N ARG A 16 11.68 -12.72 -7.72
CA ARG A 16 11.26 -11.35 -7.46
C ARG A 16 9.77 -11.19 -7.72
N MET A 17 9.27 -11.67 -8.86
CA MET A 17 7.84 -11.66 -9.18
C MET A 17 7.00 -12.40 -8.13
N LYS A 18 7.41 -13.61 -7.73
CA LYS A 18 6.72 -14.37 -6.66
C LYS A 18 6.62 -13.56 -5.36
N LYS A 19 7.69 -12.84 -4.97
CA LYS A 19 7.69 -12.00 -3.76
C LYS A 19 6.76 -10.80 -3.89
N VAL A 20 6.73 -10.14 -5.06
CA VAL A 20 5.81 -9.02 -5.33
C VAL A 20 4.35 -9.47 -5.24
N VAL A 21 4.01 -10.58 -5.90
CA VAL A 21 2.65 -11.14 -5.84
C VAL A 21 2.27 -11.52 -4.41
N LYS A 22 3.18 -12.15 -3.65
CA LYS A 22 2.96 -12.47 -2.24
C LYS A 22 2.69 -11.22 -1.40
N TRP A 23 3.45 -10.14 -1.63
CA TRP A 23 3.21 -8.86 -0.95
C TRP A 23 1.84 -8.29 -1.29
N TYR A 24 1.45 -8.27 -2.57
CA TYR A 24 0.18 -7.73 -3.02
C TYR A 24 -1.02 -8.47 -2.39
N ILE A 25 -1.01 -9.80 -2.43
CA ILE A 25 -2.12 -10.62 -1.90
C ILE A 25 -2.20 -10.53 -0.36
N SER A 26 -1.08 -10.28 0.33
CA SER A 26 -1.09 -10.13 1.80
C SER A 26 -1.95 -8.96 2.31
N GLY A 27 -2.25 -7.97 1.46
CA GLY A 27 -3.13 -6.85 1.79
C GLY A 27 -4.60 -7.23 1.95
N PHE A 28 -5.05 -8.34 1.37
CA PHE A 28 -6.47 -8.72 1.32
C PHE A 28 -6.94 -9.56 2.51
N TYR A 29 -6.04 -9.94 3.42
CA TYR A 29 -6.37 -10.76 4.59
C TYR A 29 -7.17 -9.98 5.65
N LYS A 30 -6.90 -8.68 5.82
CA LYS A 30 -7.65 -7.81 6.75
C LYS A 30 -8.93 -7.31 6.08
N LYS A 31 -9.99 -8.10 6.18
CA LYS A 31 -11.35 -7.64 5.85
C LYS A 31 -12.00 -7.03 7.11
N PRO A 32 -12.65 -5.86 7.02
CA PRO A 32 -13.46 -5.36 8.12
C PRO A 32 -14.56 -6.37 8.46
N GLN A 33 -14.90 -6.51 9.75
CA GLN A 33 -16.08 -7.29 10.14
C GLN A 33 -17.33 -6.55 9.64
N GLY A 34 -17.94 -7.07 8.56
CA GLY A 34 -19.14 -6.52 7.93
C GLY A 34 -18.92 -5.85 6.58
N LEU A 35 -20.01 -5.67 5.83
CA LEU A 35 -20.03 -5.10 4.49
C LEU A 35 -20.05 -3.55 4.54
N LYS A 36 -19.03 -2.93 5.13
CA LYS A 36 -18.93 -1.46 5.16
C LYS A 36 -18.02 -0.96 4.04
N LYS A 37 -18.57 -0.12 3.16
CA LYS A 37 -17.77 0.63 2.18
C LYS A 37 -16.96 1.70 2.92
N PRO A 38 -15.71 1.97 2.51
CA PRO A 38 -14.99 3.16 2.98
C PRO A 38 -15.76 4.43 2.57
N TYR A 39 -15.55 5.51 3.32
CA TYR A 39 -16.11 6.81 2.98
C TYR A 39 -15.53 7.29 1.66
N ASN A 40 -16.33 8.08 0.95
CA ASN A 40 -15.94 8.69 -0.29
C ASN A 40 -15.13 9.96 0.03
N PRO A 41 -13.83 10.04 -0.32
CA PRO A 41 -13.02 11.20 0.01
C PRO A 41 -13.50 12.46 -0.74
N ILE A 42 -13.35 13.64 -0.12
CA ILE A 42 -13.65 14.92 -0.78
C ILE A 42 -12.46 15.39 -1.63
N ILE A 43 -12.69 16.22 -2.65
CA ILE A 43 -11.58 16.80 -3.46
C ILE A 43 -10.65 17.61 -2.55
N GLY A 44 -9.34 17.37 -2.69
CA GLY A 44 -8.29 17.94 -1.86
C GLY A 44 -8.11 17.25 -0.50
N GLU A 45 -8.88 16.20 -0.19
CA GLU A 45 -8.66 15.42 1.02
C GLU A 45 -7.30 14.70 0.94
N THR A 46 -6.46 14.93 1.95
CA THR A 46 -5.14 14.30 2.05
C THR A 46 -5.09 13.28 3.17
N TYR A 47 -4.46 12.15 2.90
CA TYR A 47 -4.13 11.15 3.91
C TYR A 47 -2.62 10.92 3.91
N ARG A 48 -2.03 10.97 5.10
CA ARG A 48 -0.60 10.77 5.31
C ARG A 48 -0.38 9.79 6.44
N CYS A 49 0.44 8.77 6.20
CA CYS A 49 0.85 7.85 7.25
C CYS A 49 2.27 7.34 7.02
N MET A 50 2.82 6.74 8.07
CA MET A 50 4.21 6.31 8.10
C MET A 50 4.34 4.99 8.85
N TRP A 51 5.22 4.12 8.35
CA TRP A 51 5.59 2.87 9.00
C TRP A 51 7.08 2.85 9.31
N LEU A 52 7.40 2.53 10.57
CA LEU A 52 8.77 2.29 11.04
C LEU A 52 9.18 0.84 10.80
N HIS A 53 10.37 0.62 10.27
CA HIS A 53 10.94 -0.72 10.06
C HIS A 53 12.04 -0.99 11.08
N SER A 54 11.70 -1.66 12.18
CA SER A 54 12.62 -1.93 13.29
C SER A 54 13.90 -2.67 12.89
N LYS A 55 13.85 -3.52 11.86
CA LYS A 55 15.00 -4.34 11.42
C LYS A 55 16.03 -3.58 10.59
N THR A 56 15.63 -2.49 9.95
CA THR A 56 16.50 -1.71 9.05
C THR A 56 16.62 -0.26 9.49
N ASN A 57 16.00 0.11 10.61
CA ASN A 57 15.87 1.48 11.11
C ASN A 57 15.38 2.48 10.05
N SER A 58 14.61 1.99 9.06
CA SER A 58 14.12 2.79 7.93
C SER A 58 12.65 3.15 8.12
N LYS A 59 12.18 4.10 7.31
CA LYS A 59 10.80 4.61 7.35
C LYS A 59 10.17 4.52 5.96
N THR A 60 8.89 4.19 5.92
CA THR A 60 8.06 4.30 4.72
C THR A 60 7.03 5.36 4.95
N PHE A 61 6.87 6.26 3.99
CA PHE A 61 5.80 7.24 3.96
C PHE A 61 4.79 6.86 2.88
N TYR A 62 3.51 7.06 3.18
CA TYR A 62 2.42 7.00 2.21
C TYR A 62 1.67 8.32 2.30
N ILE A 63 1.45 8.92 1.15
CA ILE A 63 0.79 10.21 0.98
C ILE A 63 -0.19 10.01 -0.16
N SER A 64 -1.47 10.26 0.08
CA SER A 64 -2.49 10.21 -0.97
C SER A 64 -3.37 11.44 -0.90
N GLU A 65 -3.85 11.88 -2.05
CA GLU A 65 -4.75 13.01 -2.20
C GLU A 65 -5.86 12.64 -3.19
N GLN A 66 -7.10 13.00 -2.85
CA GLN A 66 -8.21 12.90 -3.79
C GLN A 66 -8.18 14.12 -4.72
N VAL A 67 -7.72 13.91 -5.95
CA VAL A 67 -7.51 14.99 -6.94
C VAL A 67 -8.72 15.28 -7.82
N THR A 68 -9.69 14.37 -7.89
CA THR A 68 -10.88 14.48 -8.75
C THR A 68 -12.15 14.03 -8.04
N GLU A 69 -13.31 14.25 -8.66
CA GLU A 69 -14.58 13.78 -8.09
C GLU A 69 -14.66 12.25 -7.98
N PRO A 70 -15.48 11.71 -7.06
CA PRO A 70 -15.74 10.28 -6.93
C PRO A 70 -16.18 9.60 -8.24
N GLY A 71 -15.31 8.76 -8.79
CA GLY A 71 -15.46 8.18 -10.13
C GLY A 71 -14.31 8.54 -11.08
N GLY A 72 -13.51 9.55 -10.71
CA GLY A 72 -12.21 9.88 -11.29
C GLY A 72 -11.03 9.25 -10.53
N GLU A 73 -9.83 9.43 -11.07
CA GLU A 73 -8.58 8.83 -10.56
C GLU A 73 -8.16 9.42 -9.20
N THR A 74 -7.70 8.56 -8.28
CA THR A 74 -7.04 8.94 -7.03
C THR A 74 -5.52 8.83 -7.20
N ALA A 75 -4.76 9.85 -6.76
CA ALA A 75 -3.31 9.82 -6.80
C ALA A 75 -2.74 9.16 -5.52
N HIS A 76 -1.82 8.20 -5.71
CA HIS A 76 -1.19 7.38 -4.65
C HIS A 76 0.32 7.60 -4.55
#